data_AF-A0A2W1K4G0-F1
#
_entry.id   AF-A0A2W1K4G0-F1
#
_cell.length_a   1.000
_cell.length_b   1.000
_cell.length_c   1.000
_cell.angle_alpha   90.00
_cell.angle_beta   90.00
_cell.angle_gamma   90.00
#
_symmetry.space_group_name_H-M   'P 1'
#
loop_
_entity.id
_entity.type
_entity.pdbx_description
1 polymer ?
#
loop_
_entity_poly.entity_id
_entity_poly.type
_entity_poly.pdbx_seq_one_letter_code
_entity_poly.pdbx_strand_id
1 'polypeptide(L)'
;MPDLKISPLVIFTVGTAASGKSTWARSVQSRYTGLRIAVIERDEIRVSLHEGRIEGVFSWLAWNPALEGKVQRLWEQRVRGAIGTHDVLVLADTHLDVGDLAKKAQWLRDQGVTEMSVHYFPALPLMELIRRDRGRGHPVGGEVLREHIKKLEPEDRYWEAVDGL
;
A
#
# COMPACT_ATOMS: atom_id res chain seq x y z
N MET A 1 2.07 14.52 33.89
CA MET A 1 1.20 13.67 33.05
C MET A 1 2.09 13.12 31.95
N PRO A 2 2.16 11.80 31.70
CA PRO A 2 2.87 11.33 30.53
C PRO A 2 2.08 11.85 29.31
N ASP A 3 2.76 12.57 28.41
CA ASP A 3 2.20 12.97 27.12
C ASP A 3 1.60 11.73 26.46
N LEU A 4 0.29 11.74 26.25
CA LEU A 4 -0.38 10.72 25.47
C LEU A 4 0.20 10.84 24.06
N LYS A 5 1.17 9.97 23.72
CA LYS A 5 1.78 9.98 22.40
C LYS A 5 0.68 9.55 21.42
N ILE A 6 0.08 10.54 20.75
CA ILE A 6 -0.97 10.31 19.76
C ILE A 6 -0.33 9.49 18.63
N SER A 7 -0.72 8.23 18.50
CA SER A 7 -0.35 7.41 17.35
C SER A 7 -1.40 7.59 16.24
N PRO A 8 -1.01 7.59 14.96
CA PRO A 8 -1.96 7.71 13.87
C PRO A 8 -2.79 6.44 13.73
N LEU A 9 -3.96 6.60 13.10
CA LEU A 9 -4.64 5.47 12.48
C LEU A 9 -3.87 5.03 11.23
N VAL A 10 -3.50 3.75 11.16
CA VAL A 10 -2.91 3.16 9.94
C VAL A 10 -3.94 2.34 9.19
N ILE A 11 -4.17 2.66 7.92
CA ILE A 11 -5.08 1.92 7.05
C ILE A 11 -4.28 1.18 5.98
N PHE A 12 -4.37 -0.15 5.99
CA PHE A 12 -3.85 -1.00 4.93
C PHE A 12 -4.91 -1.15 3.85
N THR A 13 -4.59 -0.79 2.61
CA THR A 13 -5.43 -1.23 1.50
C THR A 13 -5.09 -2.68 1.15
N VAL A 14 -6.10 -3.49 0.86
CA VAL A 14 -5.90 -4.87 0.39
C VAL A 14 -6.68 -5.05 -0.90
N GLY A 15 -6.02 -5.51 -1.95
CA GLY A 15 -6.70 -5.81 -3.20
C GLY A 15 -5.80 -5.82 -4.42
N THR A 16 -6.35 -6.35 -5.51
CA THR A 16 -5.60 -6.54 -6.76
C THR A 16 -5.16 -5.22 -7.40
N ALA A 17 -4.11 -5.26 -8.22
CA ALA A 17 -3.80 -4.14 -9.10
C ALA A 17 -5.04 -3.74 -9.94
N ALA A 18 -5.19 -2.44 -10.20
CA ALA A 18 -6.37 -1.86 -10.87
C ALA A 18 -7.72 -1.97 -10.11
N SER A 19 -7.74 -2.37 -8.83
CA SER A 19 -8.97 -2.41 -8.02
C SER A 19 -9.49 -1.05 -7.55
N GLY A 20 -8.65 0.00 -7.59
CA GLY A 20 -9.03 1.37 -7.19
C GLY A 20 -8.35 1.90 -5.93
N LYS A 21 -7.42 1.14 -5.32
CA LYS A 21 -6.70 1.51 -4.09
C LYS A 21 -6.12 2.93 -4.09
N SER A 22 -5.24 3.26 -5.04
CA SER A 22 -4.62 4.59 -5.10
C SER A 22 -5.65 5.70 -5.33
N THR A 23 -6.69 5.45 -6.12
CA THR A 23 -7.78 6.43 -6.33
C THR A 23 -8.54 6.71 -5.03
N TRP A 24 -8.86 5.65 -4.28
CA TRP A 24 -9.50 5.79 -2.98
C TRP A 24 -8.58 6.47 -1.95
N ALA A 25 -7.31 6.09 -1.88
CA ALA A 25 -6.36 6.69 -0.94
C ALA A 25 -6.21 8.22 -1.17
N ARG A 26 -6.12 8.63 -2.43
CA ARG A 26 -6.12 10.05 -2.82
C ARG A 26 -7.43 10.74 -2.51
N SER A 27 -8.57 10.06 -2.71
CA SER A 27 -9.88 10.65 -2.39
C SER A 27 -10.04 10.88 -0.89
N VAL A 28 -9.59 9.95 -0.05
CA VAL A 28 -9.52 10.11 1.42
C VAL A 28 -8.70 11.35 1.78
N GLN A 29 -7.49 11.47 1.24
CA GLN A 29 -6.63 12.63 1.50
C GLN A 29 -7.30 13.96 1.09
N SER A 30 -7.98 14.01 -0.06
CA SER A 30 -8.69 15.22 -0.52
C SER A 30 -9.98 15.53 0.24
N ARG A 31 -10.67 14.50 0.76
CA ARG A 31 -12.00 14.64 1.38
C ARG A 31 -11.90 15.11 2.83
N TYR A 32 -10.86 14.70 3.53
CA TYR A 32 -10.65 15.00 4.95
C TYR A 32 -9.51 16.01 5.14
N THR A 33 -9.69 17.22 4.59
CA THR A 33 -8.66 18.26 4.60
C THR A 33 -8.26 18.77 5.99
N GLY A 34 -9.07 18.47 7.02
CA GLY A 34 -8.75 18.78 8.42
C GLY A 34 -7.79 17.80 9.09
N LEU A 35 -7.43 16.70 8.42
CA LEU A 35 -6.50 15.69 8.90
C LEU A 35 -5.20 15.74 8.08
N ARG A 36 -4.06 15.55 8.75
CA ARG A 36 -2.78 15.28 8.08
C ARG A 36 -2.75 13.82 7.69
N ILE A 37 -3.08 13.56 6.42
CA ILE A 37 -3.12 12.20 5.87
C ILE A 37 -1.91 11.98 4.96
N ALA A 38 -1.10 10.98 5.28
CA ALA A 38 -0.03 10.50 4.41
C ALA A 38 -0.50 9.27 3.62
N VAL A 39 -0.35 9.29 2.29
CA VAL A 39 -0.50 8.10 1.43
C VAL A 39 0.89 7.62 1.06
N ILE A 40 1.18 6.35 1.33
CA ILE A 40 2.51 5.75 1.09
C ILE A 40 2.34 4.49 0.23
N GLU A 41 2.90 4.54 -0.98
CA GLU A 41 2.85 3.46 -1.97
C GLU A 41 4.28 3.05 -2.38
N ARG A 42 4.57 1.74 -2.35
CA ARG A 42 5.87 1.21 -2.82
C ARG A 42 6.04 1.41 -4.32
N ASP A 43 4.96 1.40 -5.10
CA ASP A 43 5.00 1.63 -6.54
C ASP A 43 5.51 3.05 -6.85
N GLU A 44 5.09 4.08 -6.12
CA GLU A 44 5.62 5.44 -6.28
C GLU A 44 7.11 5.53 -5.95
N ILE A 45 7.58 4.74 -4.97
CA ILE A 45 9.01 4.64 -4.64
C ILE A 45 9.77 3.96 -5.79
N ARG A 46 9.23 2.90 -6.40
CA ARG A 46 9.83 2.21 -7.55
C ARG A 46 9.95 3.13 -8.76
N VAL A 47 8.88 3.86 -9.08
CA VAL A 47 8.86 4.86 -10.17
C VAL A 47 9.93 5.92 -9.91
N SER A 48 9.94 6.54 -8.73
CA SER A 48 10.92 7.58 -8.36
C SER A 48 12.37 7.09 -8.45
N LEU A 49 12.64 5.84 -8.05
CA LEU A 49 13.97 5.25 -8.12
C LEU A 49 14.44 4.95 -9.55
N HIS A 50 13.50 4.60 -10.43
CA HIS A 50 13.80 4.34 -11.84
C HIS A 50 14.11 5.65 -12.58
N GLU A 51 13.22 6.62 -12.47
CA GLU A 51 13.33 7.93 -13.14
C GLU A 51 14.55 8.73 -12.66
N GLY A 52 14.94 8.57 -11.39
CA GLY A 52 16.16 9.20 -10.87
C GLY A 52 17.48 8.54 -11.31
N ARG A 53 17.45 7.47 -12.11
CA ARG A 53 18.65 6.69 -12.49
C ARG A 53 18.78 6.45 -13.98
N ILE A 54 17.67 6.32 -14.69
CA ILE A 54 17.61 5.91 -16.09
C ILE A 54 16.82 6.97 -16.84
N GLU A 55 17.35 7.43 -17.99
CA GLU A 55 16.56 8.21 -18.94
C GLU A 55 15.49 7.29 -19.57
N GLY A 56 14.22 7.54 -19.29
CA GLY A 56 13.11 6.76 -19.82
C GLY A 56 11.88 6.77 -18.92
N VAL A 57 10.74 6.37 -19.50
CA VAL A 57 9.48 6.22 -18.77
C VAL A 57 9.48 4.88 -18.03
N PHE A 58 9.09 4.89 -16.75
CA PHE A 58 8.99 3.67 -15.95
C PHE A 58 8.10 2.61 -16.62
N SER A 59 8.58 1.36 -16.62
CA SER A 59 7.78 0.18 -16.96
C SER A 59 8.16 -1.00 -16.06
N TRP A 60 7.19 -1.87 -15.78
CA TRP A 60 7.41 -3.06 -14.95
C TRP A 60 8.41 -4.04 -15.56
N LEU A 61 8.51 -4.08 -16.90
CA LEU A 61 9.48 -4.90 -17.62
C LEU A 61 10.92 -4.39 -17.46
N ALA A 62 11.09 -3.07 -17.30
CA ALA A 62 12.39 -2.43 -17.09
C ALA A 62 12.77 -2.26 -15.61
N TRP A 63 11.90 -2.72 -14.68
CA TRP A 63 12.19 -2.61 -13.26
C TRP A 63 13.36 -3.51 -12.86
N ASN A 64 14.28 -2.98 -12.06
CA ASN A 64 15.44 -3.72 -11.54
C ASN A 64 15.11 -4.32 -10.16
N PRO A 65 14.90 -5.65 -10.05
CA PRO A 65 14.51 -6.28 -8.79
C PRO A 65 15.57 -6.16 -7.68
N ALA A 66 16.85 -5.93 -8.02
CA ALA A 66 17.90 -5.73 -7.03
C ALA A 66 17.67 -4.47 -6.16
N LEU A 67 16.75 -3.59 -6.56
CA LEU A 67 16.40 -2.39 -5.83
C LEU A 67 15.29 -2.59 -4.78
N GLU A 68 14.65 -3.76 -4.71
CA GLU A 68 13.56 -4.01 -3.74
C GLU A 68 14.00 -3.80 -2.29
N GLY A 69 15.24 -4.18 -1.93
CA GLY A 69 15.79 -3.88 -0.61
C GLY A 69 15.92 -2.38 -0.32
N LYS A 70 16.16 -1.56 -1.35
CA LYS A 70 16.17 -0.09 -1.23
C LYS A 70 14.74 0.47 -1.14
N VAL A 71 13.81 -0.07 -1.93
CA VAL A 71 12.37 0.30 -1.86
C VAL A 71 11.85 0.08 -0.45
N GLN A 72 12.13 -1.08 0.14
CA GLN A 72 11.70 -1.42 1.50
C GLN A 72 12.26 -0.42 2.53
N ARG A 73 13.56 -0.11 2.49
CA ARG A 73 14.16 0.87 3.41
C ARG A 73 13.54 2.27 3.28
N LEU A 74 13.31 2.73 2.04
CA LEU A 74 12.68 4.03 1.80
C LEU A 74 11.23 4.05 2.27
N TRP A 75 10.50 2.96 2.07
CA TRP A 75 9.15 2.80 2.57
C TRP A 75 9.12 2.88 4.10
N GLU A 76 9.97 2.12 4.78
CA GLU A 76 10.08 2.15 6.25
C GLU A 76 10.45 3.55 6.76
N GLN A 77 11.37 4.23 6.09
CA GLN A 77 11.76 5.60 6.43
C GLN A 77 10.59 6.58 6.30
N ARG A 78 9.81 6.51 5.20
CA ARG A 78 8.61 7.34 5.01
C ARG A 78 7.56 7.05 6.08
N VAL A 79 7.33 5.77 6.39
CA VAL A 79 6.37 5.37 7.44
C VAL A 79 6.81 5.87 8.81
N ARG A 80 8.06 5.64 9.22
CA ARG A 80 8.58 6.13 10.52
C ARG A 80 8.49 7.65 10.65
N GLY A 81 8.80 8.39 9.57
CA GLY A 81 8.65 9.84 9.54
C GLY A 81 7.20 10.30 9.70
N ALA A 82 6.24 9.53 9.18
CA ALA A 82 4.82 9.85 9.24
C ALA A 82 4.18 9.52 10.60
N ILE A 83 4.65 8.49 11.33
CA ILE A 83 4.05 8.05 12.61
C ILE A 83 3.97 9.17 13.66
N GLY A 84 4.94 10.08 13.72
CA GLY A 84 4.92 11.18 14.70
C GLY A 84 4.29 12.49 14.20
N THR A 85 3.90 12.56 12.93
CA THR A 85 3.61 13.83 12.25
C THR A 85 2.29 13.85 11.50
N HIS A 86 1.60 12.73 11.42
CA HIS A 86 0.33 12.58 10.70
C HIS A 86 -0.73 11.99 11.62
N ASP A 87 -1.98 12.25 11.27
CA ASP A 87 -3.14 11.75 12.00
C ASP A 87 -3.61 10.41 11.41
N VAL A 88 -3.42 10.22 10.10
CA VAL A 88 -3.73 8.98 9.37
C VAL A 88 -2.63 8.63 8.38
N LEU A 89 -2.24 7.36 8.33
CA LEU A 89 -1.35 6.80 7.31
C LEU A 89 -2.14 5.79 6.47
N VAL A 90 -2.20 6.00 5.16
CA VAL A 90 -2.73 5.01 4.22
C VAL A 90 -1.56 4.30 3.54
N LEU A 91 -1.41 3.01 3.84
CA LEU A 91 -0.42 2.14 3.21
C LEU A 91 -1.07 1.50 1.99
N ALA A 92 -0.86 2.09 0.81
CA ALA A 92 -1.69 1.87 -0.37
C ALA A 92 -1.15 0.78 -1.34
N ASP A 93 -0.47 -0.24 -0.82
CA ASP A 93 0.02 -1.38 -1.61
C ASP A 93 -1.07 -2.46 -1.83
N THR A 94 -0.73 -3.58 -2.46
CA THR A 94 -1.71 -4.67 -2.71
C THR A 94 -2.02 -5.51 -1.48
N HIS A 95 -1.05 -5.69 -0.58
CA HIS A 95 -1.12 -6.48 0.65
C HIS A 95 -1.82 -7.84 0.51
N LEU A 96 -1.58 -8.55 -0.61
CA LEU A 96 -2.25 -9.82 -0.89
C LEU A 96 -1.74 -10.98 -0.03
N ASP A 97 -0.48 -10.92 0.40
CA ASP A 97 0.13 -11.92 1.28
C ASP A 97 -0.21 -11.59 2.74
N VAL A 98 -1.08 -12.42 3.34
CA VAL A 98 -1.54 -12.26 4.73
C VAL A 98 -0.38 -12.34 5.73
N GLY A 99 0.61 -13.20 5.48
CA GLY A 99 1.76 -13.38 6.37
C GLY A 99 2.72 -12.18 6.33
N ASP A 100 2.94 -11.60 5.15
CA ASP A 100 3.67 -10.34 5.01
C ASP A 100 2.91 -9.18 5.65
N LEU A 101 1.58 -9.11 5.48
CA LEU A 101 0.74 -8.10 6.13
C LEU A 101 0.85 -8.19 7.67
N ALA A 102 0.74 -9.38 8.25
CA ALA A 102 0.88 -9.59 9.69
C ALA A 102 2.24 -9.14 10.21
N LYS A 103 3.33 -9.43 9.47
CA LYS A 103 4.68 -8.94 9.81
C LYS A 103 4.78 -7.42 9.77
N LYS A 104 4.13 -6.76 8.79
CA LYS A 104 4.08 -5.29 8.73
C LYS A 104 3.27 -4.69 9.87
N ALA A 105 2.12 -5.28 10.19
CA ALA A 105 1.29 -4.88 11.32
C ALA A 105 2.07 -4.98 12.63
N GLN A 106 2.76 -6.11 12.86
CA GLN A 106 3.62 -6.26 14.03
C GLN A 106 4.75 -5.24 14.07
N TRP A 107 5.44 -5.02 12.95
CA TRP A 107 6.50 -4.01 12.87
C TRP A 107 5.98 -2.60 13.20
N LEU A 108 4.77 -2.22 12.77
CA LEU A 108 4.13 -0.95 13.14
C LEU A 108 3.82 -0.86 14.63
N ARG A 109 3.33 -1.96 15.24
CA ARG A 109 3.13 -2.02 16.70
C ARG A 109 4.43 -1.78 17.44
N ASP A 110 5.54 -2.36 16.97
CA ASP A 110 6.87 -2.14 17.54
C ASP A 110 7.35 -0.68 17.39
N GLN A 111 6.79 0.08 16.43
CA GLN A 111 7.00 1.53 16.30
C GLN A 111 6.05 2.38 17.18
N GLY A 112 5.13 1.75 17.91
CA GLY A 112 4.16 2.41 18.79
C GLY A 112 2.84 2.79 18.13
N VAL A 113 2.50 2.20 16.98
CA VAL A 113 1.15 2.34 16.38
C VAL A 113 0.18 1.44 17.14
N THR A 114 -0.93 2.01 17.62
CA THR A 114 -1.95 1.26 18.37
C THR A 114 -3.24 1.04 17.58
N GLU A 115 -3.49 1.82 16.54
CA GLU A 115 -4.72 1.74 15.74
C GLU A 115 -4.41 1.38 14.29
N MET A 116 -4.96 0.25 13.84
CA MET A 116 -4.80 -0.24 12.48
C MET A 116 -6.14 -0.73 11.92
N SER A 117 -6.31 -0.62 10.61
CA SER A 117 -7.53 -1.02 9.91
C SER A 117 -7.21 -1.55 8.52
N VAL A 118 -8.08 -2.41 7.99
CA VAL A 118 -8.04 -2.84 6.59
C VAL A 118 -9.12 -2.12 5.79
N HIS A 119 -8.74 -1.58 4.64
CA HIS A 119 -9.69 -1.20 3.60
C HIS A 119 -9.59 -2.20 2.44
N TYR A 120 -10.52 -3.16 2.45
CA TYR A 120 -10.54 -4.28 1.52
C TYR A 120 -11.23 -3.91 0.20
N PHE A 121 -10.61 -4.29 -0.92
CA PHE A 121 -11.15 -4.15 -2.27
C PHE A 121 -11.44 -5.55 -2.82
N PRO A 122 -12.72 -5.96 -2.87
CA PRO A 122 -13.11 -7.25 -3.43
C PRO A 122 -12.59 -7.46 -4.85
N ALA A 123 -12.29 -8.71 -5.20
CA ALA A 123 -11.87 -9.06 -6.55
C ALA A 123 -12.95 -8.65 -7.56
N LEU A 124 -12.55 -7.81 -8.52
CA LEU A 124 -13.34 -7.54 -9.71
C LEU A 124 -13.11 -8.65 -10.75
N PRO A 125 -14.07 -8.90 -11.66
CA PRO A 125 -13.86 -9.81 -12.77
C PRO A 125 -12.59 -9.47 -13.55
N LEU A 126 -11.81 -10.48 -13.96
CA LEU A 126 -10.52 -10.30 -14.64
C LEU A 126 -10.62 -9.36 -15.85
N MET A 127 -11.71 -9.45 -16.62
CA MET A 127 -11.95 -8.58 -17.78
C MET A 127 -12.07 -7.09 -17.40
N GLU A 128 -12.72 -6.78 -16.28
CA GLU A 128 -12.82 -5.42 -15.77
C GLU A 128 -11.47 -4.90 -15.27
N LEU A 129 -10.70 -5.76 -14.59
CA LEU A 129 -9.33 -5.41 -14.18
C LEU A 129 -8.43 -5.13 -15.39
N ILE A 130 -8.48 -5.96 -16.44
CA ILE A 130 -7.72 -5.74 -17.68
C ILE A 130 -8.13 -4.42 -18.34
N ARG A 131 -9.43 -4.15 -18.42
CA ARG A 131 -9.94 -2.90 -18.99
C ARG A 131 -9.41 -1.68 -18.23
N ARG A 132 -9.43 -1.71 -16.90
CA ARG A 132 -8.89 -0.64 -16.04
C ARG A 132 -7.38 -0.53 -16.15
N ASP A 133 -6.66 -1.65 -16.18
CA ASP A 133 -5.21 -1.68 -16.22
C ASP A 133 -4.63 -1.05 -17.48
N ARG A 134 -5.29 -1.26 -18.64
CA ARG A 134 -4.92 -0.61 -19.92
C ARG A 134 -4.96 0.92 -19.88
N GLY A 135 -5.77 1.51 -18.99
CA GLY A 135 -5.86 2.96 -18.84
C GLY A 135 -4.87 3.56 -17.84
N ARG A 136 -4.03 2.74 -17.19
CA ARG A 136 -3.06 3.21 -16.18
C ARG A 136 -1.79 3.71 -16.85
N GLY A 137 -1.08 4.63 -16.18
CA GLY A 137 0.25 5.09 -16.63
C GLY A 137 1.27 3.96 -16.73
N HIS A 138 1.19 2.97 -15.82
CA HIS A 138 2.09 1.79 -15.81
C HIS A 138 1.27 0.49 -15.64
N PRO A 139 0.70 -0.06 -16.74
CA PRO A 139 -0.09 -1.29 -16.72
C PRO A 139 0.74 -2.49 -16.27
N VAL A 140 0.18 -3.36 -15.42
CA VAL A 140 0.87 -4.57 -14.93
C VAL A 140 0.66 -5.79 -15.81
N GLY A 141 -0.40 -5.79 -16.64
CA GLY A 141 -0.72 -6.88 -17.56
C GLY A 141 -1.62 -7.98 -16.97
N GLY A 142 -2.29 -8.71 -17.86
CA GLY A 142 -3.34 -9.67 -17.51
C GLY A 142 -2.88 -10.85 -16.65
N GLU A 143 -1.65 -11.31 -16.83
CA GLU A 143 -1.12 -12.44 -16.04
C GLU A 143 -0.90 -12.04 -14.58
N VAL A 144 -0.32 -10.87 -14.32
CA VAL A 144 -0.17 -10.34 -12.96
C VAL A 144 -1.54 -10.15 -12.29
N LEU A 145 -2.54 -9.67 -13.02
CA LEU A 145 -3.91 -9.52 -12.50
C LEU A 145 -4.54 -10.86 -12.14
N ARG A 146 -4.34 -11.88 -12.98
CA ARG A 146 -4.81 -13.25 -12.71
C ARG A 146 -4.16 -13.80 -11.44
N GLU A 147 -2.85 -13.65 -11.28
CA GLU A 147 -2.13 -14.08 -10.08
C GLU A 147 -2.59 -13.31 -8.83
N HIS A 148 -2.87 -12.02 -8.95
CA HIS A 148 -3.43 -11.26 -7.84
C HIS A 148 -4.80 -11.76 -7.40
N ILE A 149 -5.69 -12.12 -8.34
CA ILE A 149 -6.99 -12.72 -8.00
C ILE A 149 -6.81 -14.03 -7.24
N LYS A 150 -5.90 -14.91 -7.69
CA LYS A 150 -5.64 -16.20 -7.03
C LYS A 150 -5.13 -16.05 -5.60
N LYS A 151 -4.35 -14.99 -5.33
CA LYS A 151 -3.75 -14.71 -4.02
C LYS A 151 -4.67 -13.97 -3.07
N LEU A 152 -5.74 -13.36 -3.56
CA LEU A 152 -6.66 -12.60 -2.72
C LEU A 152 -7.43 -13.58 -1.80
N GLU A 153 -7.27 -13.42 -0.50
CA GLU A 153 -7.99 -14.19 0.51
C GLU A 153 -9.31 -13.49 0.92
N PRO A 154 -10.22 -14.17 1.64
CA PRO A 154 -11.37 -13.51 2.27
C PRO A 154 -10.95 -12.37 3.19
N GLU A 155 -11.79 -11.33 3.30
CA GLU A 155 -11.50 -10.11 4.07
C GLU A 155 -11.11 -10.39 5.53
N ASP A 156 -11.80 -11.31 6.19
CA ASP A 156 -11.59 -11.67 7.61
C ASP A 156 -10.13 -12.08 7.91
N ARG A 157 -9.47 -12.74 6.96
CA ARG A 157 -8.06 -13.18 7.08
C ARG A 157 -7.10 -12.01 7.23
N TYR A 158 -7.41 -10.88 6.58
CA TYR A 158 -6.60 -9.67 6.65
C TYR A 158 -6.87 -8.90 7.94
N TRP A 159 -8.11 -8.92 8.45
CA TRP A 159 -8.43 -8.39 9.77
C TRP A 159 -7.70 -9.16 10.88
N GLU A 160 -7.75 -10.50 10.88
CA GLU A 160 -6.99 -11.35 11.79
C GLU A 160 -5.50 -10.97 11.82
N ALA A 161 -4.89 -10.80 10.64
CA ALA A 161 -3.49 -10.42 10.50
C ALA A 161 -3.16 -9.04 11.10
N VAL A 162 -4.07 -8.07 10.96
CA VAL A 162 -3.87 -6.68 11.45
C VAL A 162 -4.23 -6.52 12.92
N ASP A 163 -5.16 -7.32 13.44
CA ASP A 163 -5.54 -7.30 14.87
C ASP A 163 -4.56 -8.12 15.72
N GLY A 164 -3.89 -9.11 15.13
CA GLY A 164 -2.96 -9.99 15.85
C GLY A 164 -3.69 -11.09 16.65
N LEU A 165 -4.85 -11.51 16.14
CA LEU A 165 -5.68 -12.60 16.68
C LEU A 165 -5.29 -13.95 16.06
#